data_AF-A0A3D8SYE2-F1
#
_entry.id   AF-A0A3D8SYE2-F1
#
_cell.length_a   1.000
_cell.length_b   1.000
_cell.length_c   1.000
_cell.angle_alpha   90.00
_cell.angle_beta   90.00
_cell.angle_gamma   90.00
#
_symmetry.space_group_name_H-M   'P 1'
#
loop_
_entity.id
_entity.type
_entity.pdbx_description
1 polymer ?
#
loop_
_entity_poly.entity_id
_entity_poly.type
_entity_poly.pdbx_seq_one_letter_code
_entity_poly.pdbx_strand_id
1 'polypeptide(L)'
;MTYPTKENACSKIMVTAYKKWILVSLLLVGKPLTLPRITNSGAAKTYHTLAKPYETVAQLFETASASRLKSEIDIGAKVWQDDCNTGLMLEVLAAYQKVQIRRLADIYSKISIPEIVSQTMSAESGNRISAEAVENLIQEMIREGTLHATLSQSPNKPSILTFKVGGPTLSEADFQRELAASTKQIQALSQDIKVTDRILTHDKDYIKYAAKQKKNKGASGGGGDLGLGDMDWNVMEEEDLMNGGF
;
A
#
# COMPACT_ATOMS: atom_id res chain seq x y z
N MET A 1 8.68 -6.81 -10.45
CA MET A 1 7.84 -6.15 -11.49
C MET A 1 8.50 -4.95 -12.15
N THR A 2 9.39 -4.21 -11.47
CA THR A 2 10.09 -3.02 -12.03
C THR A 2 11.47 -3.34 -12.62
N TYR A 3 11.85 -4.61 -12.71
CA TYR A 3 13.17 -5.00 -13.22
C TYR A 3 13.35 -4.55 -14.67
N PRO A 4 14.50 -3.94 -15.04
CA PRO A 4 14.75 -3.47 -16.39
C PRO A 4 14.68 -4.62 -17.41
N THR A 5 13.96 -4.40 -18.50
CA THR A 5 13.90 -5.34 -19.62
C THR A 5 14.24 -4.67 -20.95
N LYS A 6 14.79 -5.44 -21.87
CA LYS A 6 14.96 -5.02 -23.27
C LYS A 6 13.58 -4.81 -23.90
N GLU A 7 13.51 -3.95 -24.91
CA GLU A 7 12.29 -3.46 -25.55
C GLU A 7 11.16 -4.51 -25.65
N ASN A 8 10.01 -4.20 -25.03
CA ASN A 8 8.79 -5.01 -24.98
C ASN A 8 8.92 -6.44 -24.42
N ALA A 9 10.09 -6.84 -23.92
CA ALA A 9 10.25 -8.14 -23.30
C ALA A 9 9.66 -8.14 -21.90
N CYS A 10 8.82 -9.14 -21.61
CA CYS A 10 8.23 -9.37 -20.31
C CYS A 10 8.40 -10.85 -19.94
N SER A 11 9.02 -11.11 -18.79
CA SER A 11 9.20 -12.49 -18.32
C SER A 11 7.94 -13.01 -17.62
N LYS A 12 7.72 -14.34 -17.65
CA LYS A 12 6.62 -14.97 -16.92
C LYS A 12 6.64 -14.63 -15.43
N ILE A 13 7.83 -14.58 -14.82
CA ILE A 13 8.02 -14.23 -13.40
C ILE A 13 7.49 -12.83 -13.12
N MET A 14 7.76 -11.87 -14.01
CA MET A 14 7.28 -10.49 -13.87
C MET A 14 5.75 -10.40 -13.91
N VAL A 15 5.11 -11.14 -14.82
CA VAL A 15 3.65 -11.21 -14.91
C VAL A 15 3.05 -11.86 -13.66
N THR A 16 3.61 -12.98 -13.20
CA THR A 16 3.15 -13.67 -11.98
C THR A 16 3.29 -12.77 -10.74
N ALA A 17 4.38 -12.00 -10.66
CA ALA A 17 4.57 -11.03 -9.59
C ALA A 17 3.53 -9.91 -9.65
N TYR A 18 3.20 -9.40 -10.84
CA TYR A 18 2.15 -8.37 -11.01
C TYR A 18 0.77 -8.89 -10.59
N LYS A 19 0.38 -10.10 -11.00
CA LYS A 19 -0.89 -10.73 -10.58
C LYS A 19 -1.01 -10.81 -9.06
N LYS A 20 0.05 -11.28 -8.38
CA LYS A 20 0.09 -11.35 -6.91
C LYS A 20 0.11 -9.97 -6.26
N TRP A 21 0.82 -9.01 -6.85
CA TRP A 21 0.86 -7.64 -6.35
C TRP A 21 -0.52 -6.97 -6.35
N ILE A 22 -1.35 -7.21 -7.38
CA ILE A 22 -2.76 -6.78 -7.38
C ILE A 22 -3.48 -7.37 -6.15
N LEU A 23 -3.42 -8.68 -5.95
CA LEU A 23 -4.16 -9.33 -4.84
C LEU A 23 -3.68 -8.87 -3.47
N VAL A 24 -2.36 -8.80 -3.28
CA VAL A 24 -1.78 -8.31 -2.02
C VAL A 24 -2.16 -6.84 -1.77
N SER A 25 -2.25 -6.01 -2.82
CA SER A 25 -2.71 -4.63 -2.66
C SER A 25 -4.16 -4.53 -2.18
N LEU A 26 -5.04 -5.43 -2.63
CA LEU A 26 -6.42 -5.52 -2.14
C LEU A 26 -6.46 -5.93 -0.66
N LEU A 27 -5.65 -6.90 -0.25
CA LEU A 27 -5.60 -7.36 1.14
C LEU A 27 -5.06 -6.27 2.09
N LEU A 28 -3.97 -5.63 1.69
CA LEU A 28 -3.26 -4.64 2.50
C LEU A 28 -4.00 -3.30 2.55
N VAL A 29 -4.31 -2.72 1.39
CA VAL A 29 -4.83 -1.35 1.26
C VAL A 29 -6.34 -1.33 1.02
N GLY A 30 -6.91 -2.42 0.53
CA GLY A 30 -8.33 -2.46 0.14
C GLY A 30 -8.62 -1.86 -1.23
N LYS A 31 -7.59 -1.59 -2.05
CA LYS A 31 -7.71 -1.06 -3.42
C LYS A 31 -6.46 -1.42 -4.26
N PRO A 32 -6.57 -1.48 -5.59
CA PRO A 32 -5.41 -1.71 -6.44
C PRO A 32 -4.39 -0.56 -6.29
N LEU A 33 -3.10 -0.92 -6.17
CA LEU A 33 -2.01 0.05 -6.22
C LEU A 33 -1.70 0.43 -7.68
N THR A 34 -1.13 1.61 -7.88
CA THR A 34 -0.68 2.07 -9.20
C THR A 34 0.74 1.59 -9.48
N LEU A 35 1.00 1.21 -10.74
CA LEU A 35 2.33 0.76 -11.14
C LEU A 35 3.34 1.90 -10.91
N PRO A 36 4.53 1.61 -10.33
CA PRO A 36 5.58 2.61 -10.20
C PRO A 36 5.93 3.21 -11.56
N ARG A 37 6.16 4.52 -11.63
CA ARG A 37 6.47 5.24 -12.89
C ARG A 37 7.71 4.71 -13.61
N ILE A 38 8.63 4.11 -12.86
CA ILE A 38 9.86 3.49 -13.38
C ILE A 38 9.61 2.15 -14.11
N THR A 39 8.39 1.63 -14.09
CA THR A 39 8.05 0.37 -14.77
C THR A 39 8.20 0.54 -16.27
N ASN A 40 8.90 -0.40 -16.92
CA ASN A 40 9.03 -0.41 -18.38
C ASN A 40 7.64 -0.45 -19.05
N SER A 41 7.41 0.46 -20.01
CA SER A 41 6.10 0.62 -20.66
C SER A 41 5.66 -0.58 -21.48
N GLY A 42 6.60 -1.28 -22.11
CA GLY A 42 6.33 -2.53 -22.83
C GLY A 42 5.89 -3.64 -21.88
N ALA A 43 6.61 -3.83 -20.78
CA ALA A 43 6.23 -4.78 -19.73
C ALA A 43 4.88 -4.43 -19.10
N ALA A 44 4.61 -3.15 -18.84
CA ALA A 44 3.34 -2.68 -18.30
C ALA A 44 2.15 -3.03 -19.21
N LYS A 45 2.28 -2.85 -20.53
CA LYS A 45 1.25 -3.30 -21.49
C LYS A 45 0.99 -4.80 -21.37
N THR A 46 2.04 -5.62 -21.34
CA THR A 46 1.91 -7.07 -21.18
C THR A 46 1.26 -7.46 -19.86
N TYR A 47 1.55 -6.74 -18.77
CA TYR A 47 0.91 -6.95 -17.47
C TYR A 47 -0.60 -6.76 -17.56
N HIS A 48 -1.05 -5.63 -18.09
CA HIS A 48 -2.48 -5.33 -18.23
C HIS A 48 -3.20 -6.35 -19.10
N THR A 49 -2.57 -6.80 -20.20
CA THR A 49 -3.16 -7.83 -21.07
C THR A 49 -3.31 -9.17 -20.35
N LEU A 50 -2.24 -9.65 -19.69
CA LEU A 50 -2.20 -11.01 -19.12
C LEU A 50 -2.83 -11.12 -17.73
N ALA A 51 -2.94 -10.01 -17.00
CA ALA A 51 -3.56 -9.96 -15.68
C ALA A 51 -4.96 -9.32 -15.72
N LYS A 52 -5.55 -9.15 -16.91
CA LYS A 52 -6.88 -8.56 -17.05
C LYS A 52 -7.95 -9.18 -16.12
N PRO A 53 -8.01 -10.52 -15.93
CA PRO A 53 -8.94 -11.11 -14.96
C PRO A 53 -8.72 -10.63 -13.52
N TYR A 54 -7.46 -10.47 -13.10
CA TYR A 54 -7.11 -9.98 -11.76
C TYR A 54 -7.48 -8.51 -11.59
N GLU A 55 -7.29 -7.69 -12.62
CA GLU A 55 -7.69 -6.29 -12.61
C GLU A 55 -9.21 -6.12 -12.55
N THR A 56 -9.97 -6.98 -13.23
CA THR A 56 -11.43 -7.01 -13.13
C THR A 56 -11.86 -7.33 -11.69
N VAL A 57 -11.28 -8.33 -11.06
CA VAL A 57 -11.53 -8.64 -9.64
C VAL A 57 -11.21 -7.44 -8.75
N ALA A 58 -10.06 -6.79 -8.95
CA ALA A 58 -9.66 -5.62 -8.18
C ALA A 58 -10.63 -4.44 -8.33
N GLN A 59 -11.13 -4.20 -9.54
CA GLN A 59 -12.12 -3.16 -9.81
C GLN A 59 -13.47 -3.47 -9.13
N LEU A 60 -13.93 -4.72 -9.20
CA LEU A 60 -15.16 -5.15 -8.53
C LEU A 60 -15.01 -5.10 -7.01
N PHE A 61 -13.84 -5.41 -6.48
CA PHE A 61 -13.54 -5.30 -5.05
C PHE A 61 -13.73 -3.88 -4.53
N GLU A 62 -13.45 -2.87 -5.36
CA GLU A 62 -13.60 -1.47 -4.96
C GLU A 62 -15.04 -0.95 -5.08
N THR A 63 -15.77 -1.38 -6.11
CA THR A 63 -17.00 -0.70 -6.58
C THR A 63 -18.26 -1.55 -6.60
N ALA A 64 -18.15 -2.88 -6.58
CA ALA A 64 -19.28 -3.77 -6.80
C ALA A 64 -19.93 -4.28 -5.50
N SER A 65 -21.04 -5.01 -5.63
CA SER A 65 -21.61 -5.75 -4.50
C SER A 65 -20.79 -7.01 -4.20
N ALA A 66 -20.86 -7.47 -2.94
CA ALA A 66 -20.26 -8.72 -2.49
C ALA A 66 -20.65 -9.93 -3.37
N SER A 67 -21.91 -10.00 -3.78
CA SER A 67 -22.43 -11.06 -4.68
C SER A 67 -21.79 -11.04 -6.07
N ARG A 68 -21.57 -9.84 -6.63
CA ARG A 68 -20.95 -9.67 -7.95
C ARG A 68 -19.47 -10.03 -7.90
N LEU A 69 -18.76 -9.63 -6.85
CA LEU A 69 -17.36 -10.02 -6.62
C LEU A 69 -17.23 -11.55 -6.53
N LYS A 70 -18.09 -12.20 -5.75
CA LYS A 70 -18.11 -13.67 -5.62
C LYS A 70 -18.33 -14.35 -6.97
N SER A 71 -19.36 -13.94 -7.70
CA SER A 71 -19.67 -14.49 -9.02
C SER A 71 -18.49 -14.39 -9.99
N GLU A 72 -17.80 -13.25 -10.04
CA GLU A 72 -16.63 -13.08 -10.91
C GLU A 72 -15.48 -14.03 -10.52
N ILE A 73 -15.23 -14.18 -9.22
CA ILE A 73 -14.17 -15.08 -8.73
C ILE A 73 -14.51 -16.54 -9.05
N ASP A 74 -15.78 -16.93 -8.93
CA ASP A 74 -16.26 -18.27 -9.29
C ASP A 74 -16.12 -18.53 -10.80
N ILE A 75 -16.49 -17.57 -11.65
CA ILE A 75 -16.31 -17.64 -13.11
C ILE A 75 -14.83 -17.82 -13.47
N GLY A 76 -13.95 -17.11 -12.77
CA GLY A 76 -12.50 -17.15 -12.99
C GLY A 76 -11.78 -18.37 -12.39
N ALA A 77 -12.48 -19.31 -11.74
CA ALA A 77 -11.86 -20.37 -10.93
C ALA A 77 -10.68 -21.09 -11.60
N LYS A 78 -10.83 -21.42 -12.89
CA LYS A 78 -9.78 -22.08 -13.68
C LYS A 78 -8.53 -21.21 -13.84
N VAL A 79 -8.70 -19.90 -14.05
CA VAL A 79 -7.58 -18.93 -14.19
C VAL A 79 -6.74 -18.91 -12.91
N TRP A 80 -7.39 -18.84 -11.76
CA TRP A 80 -6.69 -18.78 -10.47
C TRP A 80 -6.01 -20.11 -10.14
N GLN A 81 -6.62 -21.23 -10.53
CA GLN A 81 -6.04 -22.57 -10.36
C GLN A 81 -4.78 -22.73 -11.24
N ASP A 82 -4.87 -22.39 -12.52
CA ASP A 82 -3.75 -22.49 -13.47
C ASP A 82 -2.58 -21.58 -13.06
N ASP A 83 -2.87 -20.43 -12.45
CA ASP A 83 -1.86 -19.50 -11.93
C ASP A 83 -1.38 -19.82 -10.49
N CYS A 84 -1.94 -20.86 -9.86
CA CYS A 84 -1.67 -21.23 -8.46
C CYS A 84 -1.93 -20.09 -7.45
N ASN A 85 -3.00 -19.34 -7.65
CA ASN A 85 -3.42 -18.20 -6.81
C ASN A 85 -4.79 -18.40 -6.14
N THR A 86 -5.39 -19.59 -6.23
CA THR A 86 -6.73 -19.87 -5.66
C THR A 86 -6.84 -19.50 -4.19
N GLY A 87 -5.87 -19.90 -3.35
CA GLY A 87 -5.89 -19.54 -1.92
C GLY A 87 -5.89 -18.03 -1.69
N LEU A 88 -5.07 -17.29 -2.45
CA LEU A 88 -5.00 -15.83 -2.33
C LEU A 88 -6.29 -15.15 -2.79
N MET A 89 -7.04 -15.74 -3.73
CA MET A 89 -8.37 -15.24 -4.08
C MET A 89 -9.41 -15.47 -2.99
N LEU A 90 -9.35 -16.60 -2.30
CA LEU A 90 -10.23 -16.86 -1.16
C LEU A 90 -9.95 -15.86 -0.02
N GLU A 91 -8.67 -15.56 0.24
CA GLU A 91 -8.30 -14.50 1.18
C GLU A 91 -8.85 -13.13 0.75
N VAL A 92 -8.83 -12.81 -0.55
CA VAL A 92 -9.43 -11.57 -1.06
C VAL A 92 -10.94 -11.54 -0.82
N LEU A 93 -11.65 -12.66 -1.02
CA LEU A 93 -13.09 -12.74 -0.69
C LEU A 93 -13.34 -12.51 0.81
N ALA A 94 -12.59 -13.19 1.68
CA ALA A 94 -12.74 -13.05 3.13
C ALA A 94 -12.39 -11.63 3.62
N ALA A 95 -11.39 -10.99 3.00
CA ALA A 95 -10.98 -9.64 3.34
C ALA A 95 -11.98 -8.56 2.92
N TYR A 96 -12.92 -8.86 2.00
CA TYR A 96 -13.85 -7.86 1.46
C TYR A 96 -14.64 -7.15 2.57
N GLN A 97 -15.27 -7.91 3.47
CA GLN A 97 -16.05 -7.31 4.56
C GLN A 97 -15.16 -6.56 5.56
N LYS A 98 -13.97 -7.11 5.85
CA LYS A 98 -12.96 -6.44 6.69
C LYS A 98 -12.58 -5.07 6.12
N VAL A 99 -12.38 -4.97 4.80
CA VAL A 99 -12.09 -3.69 4.12
C VAL A 99 -13.28 -2.73 4.20
N GLN A 100 -14.51 -3.20 3.98
CA GLN A 100 -15.70 -2.36 4.10
C GLN A 100 -15.81 -1.75 5.49
N ILE A 101 -15.60 -2.55 6.54
CA ILE A 101 -15.59 -2.07 7.94
C ILE A 101 -14.49 -1.02 8.16
N ARG A 102 -13.28 -1.21 7.61
CA ARG A 102 -12.21 -0.21 7.71
C ARG A 102 -12.59 1.11 7.03
N ARG A 103 -13.23 1.06 5.86
CA ARG A 103 -13.68 2.27 5.12
C ARG A 103 -14.73 3.08 5.89
N LEU A 104 -15.50 2.46 6.79
CA LEU A 104 -16.43 3.19 7.65
C LEU A 104 -15.69 4.16 8.59
N ALA A 105 -14.43 3.91 8.94
CA ALA A 105 -13.62 4.82 9.74
C ALA A 105 -13.33 6.16 9.04
N ASP A 106 -13.39 6.19 7.70
CA ASP A 106 -13.16 7.42 6.92
C ASP A 106 -14.33 8.41 7.05
N ILE A 107 -15.53 7.93 7.41
CA ILE A 107 -16.78 8.72 7.44
C ILE A 107 -17.35 8.84 8.86
N TYR A 108 -17.16 7.82 9.69
CA TYR A 108 -17.74 7.75 11.03
C TYR A 108 -16.65 7.73 12.10
N SER A 109 -16.81 8.53 13.15
CA SER A 109 -16.04 8.32 14.39
C SER A 109 -16.69 7.28 15.31
N LYS A 110 -18.03 7.15 15.26
CA LYS A 110 -18.81 6.21 16.04
C LYS A 110 -19.94 5.64 15.20
N ILE A 111 -20.16 4.33 15.26
CA ILE A 111 -21.21 3.64 14.51
C ILE A 111 -21.74 2.45 15.31
N SER A 112 -23.03 2.14 15.19
CA SER A 112 -23.63 0.99 15.87
C SER A 112 -23.43 -0.30 15.06
N ILE A 113 -23.36 -1.46 15.72
CA ILE A 113 -23.26 -2.76 15.03
C ILE A 113 -24.41 -2.98 14.02
N PRO A 114 -25.69 -2.69 14.33
CA PRO A 114 -26.78 -2.83 13.36
C PRO A 114 -26.58 -2.00 12.08
N GLU A 115 -26.00 -0.81 12.21
CA GLU A 115 -25.69 0.06 11.06
C GLU A 115 -24.51 -0.50 10.24
N ILE A 116 -23.52 -1.12 10.88
CA ILE A 116 -22.45 -1.84 10.17
C ILE A 116 -23.04 -3.03 9.40
N VAL A 117 -23.98 -3.77 9.98
CA VAL A 117 -24.66 -4.91 9.33
C VAL A 117 -25.49 -4.45 8.12
N SER A 118 -26.12 -3.28 8.19
CA SER A 118 -26.92 -2.75 7.08
C SER A 118 -26.03 -2.31 5.90
N GLN A 119 -24.85 -1.73 6.20
CA GLN A 119 -23.92 -1.16 5.23
C GLN A 119 -22.86 -2.14 4.69
N THR A 120 -22.62 -3.28 5.34
CA THR A 120 -21.60 -4.26 4.93
C THR A 120 -22.20 -5.61 4.52
N MET A 121 -21.47 -6.37 3.70
CA MET A 121 -21.86 -7.71 3.26
C MET A 121 -20.63 -8.61 3.17
N SER A 122 -20.80 -9.90 3.48
CA SER A 122 -19.75 -10.90 3.28
C SER A 122 -19.71 -11.33 1.82
N ALA A 123 -18.53 -11.29 1.21
CA ALA A 123 -18.33 -11.81 -0.15
C ALA A 123 -18.17 -13.33 -0.18
N GLU A 124 -17.84 -13.98 0.95
CA GLU A 124 -17.77 -15.45 1.03
C GLU A 124 -19.17 -16.07 0.94
N SER A 125 -20.13 -15.56 1.71
CA SER A 125 -21.51 -16.03 1.65
C SER A 125 -22.31 -15.35 0.54
N GLY A 126 -21.90 -14.14 0.12
CA GLY A 126 -22.67 -13.27 -0.78
C GLY A 126 -23.87 -12.60 -0.09
N ASN A 127 -24.01 -12.77 1.22
CA ASN A 127 -25.17 -12.34 2.01
C ASN A 127 -24.72 -11.51 3.23
N ARG A 128 -25.70 -10.84 3.85
CA ARG A 128 -25.50 -10.26 5.19
C ARG A 128 -25.36 -11.37 6.22
N ILE A 129 -24.44 -11.17 7.15
CA ILE A 129 -24.23 -12.06 8.29
C ILE A 129 -24.92 -11.48 9.53
N SER A 130 -25.13 -12.30 10.56
CA SER A 130 -25.79 -11.86 11.80
C SER A 130 -25.00 -10.76 12.50
N ALA A 131 -25.69 -9.97 13.33
CA ALA A 131 -25.04 -8.94 14.15
C ALA A 131 -23.95 -9.53 15.05
N GLU A 132 -24.18 -10.70 15.62
CA GLU A 132 -23.19 -11.43 16.43
C GLU A 132 -21.94 -11.82 15.62
N ALA A 133 -22.12 -12.27 14.38
CA ALA A 133 -21.00 -12.61 13.51
C ALA A 133 -20.19 -11.37 13.10
N VAL A 134 -20.85 -10.24 12.84
CA VAL A 134 -20.16 -8.95 12.60
C VAL A 134 -19.41 -8.48 13.84
N GLU A 135 -20.00 -8.61 15.02
CA GLU A 135 -19.35 -8.24 16.28
C GLU A 135 -18.10 -9.08 16.53
N ASN A 136 -18.19 -10.40 16.33
CA ASN A 136 -17.04 -11.31 16.42
C ASN A 136 -15.95 -10.94 15.40
N LEU A 137 -16.32 -10.64 14.16
CA LEU A 137 -15.39 -10.20 13.12
C LEU A 137 -14.66 -8.91 13.52
N ILE A 138 -15.38 -7.94 14.08
CA ILE A 138 -14.80 -6.67 14.55
C ILE A 138 -13.85 -6.91 15.72
N GLN A 139 -14.23 -7.75 16.68
CA GLN A 139 -13.36 -8.12 17.80
C GLN A 139 -12.09 -8.81 17.31
N GLU A 140 -12.20 -9.70 16.33
CA GLU A 140 -11.05 -10.31 15.68
C GLU A 140 -10.15 -9.27 14.99
N MET A 141 -10.72 -8.35 14.22
CA MET A 141 -9.95 -7.28 13.56
C MET A 141 -9.23 -6.38 14.55
N ILE A 142 -9.86 -6.07 15.70
CA ILE A 142 -9.22 -5.30 16.78
C ILE A 142 -8.08 -6.10 17.40
N ARG A 143 -8.29 -7.39 17.68
CA ARG A 143 -7.27 -8.30 18.25
C ARG A 143 -6.07 -8.47 17.31
N GLU A 144 -6.31 -8.59 16.01
CA GLU A 144 -5.28 -8.67 14.97
C GLU A 144 -4.56 -7.33 14.74
N GLY A 145 -5.09 -6.23 15.29
CA GLY A 145 -4.56 -4.88 15.06
C GLY A 145 -4.85 -4.34 13.66
N THR A 146 -5.70 -5.00 12.88
CA THR A 146 -6.11 -4.54 11.54
C THR A 146 -7.19 -3.45 11.60
N LEU A 147 -7.82 -3.27 12.77
CA LEU A 147 -8.79 -2.21 13.05
C LEU A 147 -8.45 -1.49 14.35
N HIS A 148 -8.18 -0.18 14.26
CA HIS A 148 -7.97 0.68 15.42
C HIS A 148 -9.30 1.24 15.93
N ALA A 149 -10.02 0.44 16.70
CA ALA A 149 -11.30 0.83 17.28
C ALA A 149 -11.50 0.21 18.67
N THR A 150 -12.45 0.74 19.41
CA THR A 150 -12.92 0.18 20.69
C THR A 150 -14.40 -0.11 20.60
N LEU A 151 -14.79 -1.29 21.06
CA LEU A 151 -16.18 -1.72 21.13
C LEU A 151 -16.72 -1.47 22.54
N SER A 152 -17.76 -0.66 22.65
CA SER A 152 -18.47 -0.44 23.92
C SER A 152 -19.82 -1.17 23.89
N GLN A 153 -20.00 -2.12 24.80
CA GLN A 153 -21.27 -2.79 25.03
C GLN A 153 -22.05 -2.06 26.13
N SER A 154 -23.34 -1.80 25.91
CA SER A 154 -24.23 -1.21 26.92
C SER A 154 -25.40 -2.17 27.17
N PRO A 155 -25.80 -2.41 28.42
CA PRO A 155 -26.76 -3.47 28.76
C PRO A 155 -28.14 -3.32 28.09
N ASN A 156 -28.52 -2.11 27.66
CA ASN A 156 -29.82 -1.82 27.03
C ASN A 156 -29.72 -1.13 25.66
N LYS A 157 -28.53 -1.09 25.04
CA LYS A 157 -28.32 -0.41 23.75
C LYS A 157 -27.45 -1.27 22.83
N PRO A 158 -27.61 -1.17 21.49
CA PRO A 158 -26.76 -1.90 20.58
C PRO A 158 -25.30 -1.53 20.81
N SER A 159 -24.40 -2.51 20.71
CA SER A 159 -22.95 -2.28 20.80
C SER A 159 -22.53 -1.18 19.83
N ILE A 160 -21.69 -0.27 20.31
CA ILE A 160 -21.20 0.88 19.52
C ILE A 160 -19.70 0.70 19.29
N LEU A 161 -19.31 0.76 18.03
CA LEU A 161 -17.93 0.81 17.60
C LEU A 161 -17.47 2.28 17.58
N THR A 162 -16.41 2.59 18.31
CA THR A 162 -15.76 3.91 18.27
C THR A 162 -14.39 3.76 17.59
N PHE A 163 -14.22 4.39 16.44
CA PHE A 163 -12.95 4.40 15.72
C PHE A 163 -11.97 5.35 16.41
N LYS A 164 -10.71 4.95 16.53
CA LYS A 164 -9.64 5.80 17.07
C LYS A 164 -9.02 6.61 15.93
N VAL A 165 -8.96 7.94 16.10
CA VAL A 165 -8.27 8.82 15.17
C VAL A 165 -6.78 8.76 15.49
N GLY A 166 -6.02 8.06 14.64
CA GLY A 166 -4.56 7.98 14.74
C GLY A 166 -4.04 6.67 15.36
N GLY A 167 -3.77 5.70 14.49
CA GLY A 167 -2.87 4.56 14.74
C GLY A 167 -3.10 3.70 15.99
N PRO A 168 -2.21 2.74 16.25
CA PRO A 168 -2.14 2.07 17.54
C PRO A 168 -1.70 3.07 18.61
N THR A 169 -2.39 3.10 19.74
CA THR A 169 -1.94 3.84 20.93
C THR A 169 -0.74 3.12 21.52
N LEU A 170 0.47 3.53 21.14
CA LEU A 170 1.72 3.02 21.68
C LEU A 170 1.97 3.60 23.08
N SER A 171 2.61 2.84 23.96
CA SER A 171 3.16 3.40 25.19
C SER A 171 4.28 4.38 24.86
N GLU A 172 4.57 5.33 25.74
CA GLU A 172 5.68 6.27 25.53
C GLU A 172 7.01 5.55 25.31
N ALA A 173 7.25 4.45 26.04
CA ALA A 173 8.44 3.63 25.88
C ALA A 173 8.51 2.91 24.53
N ASP A 174 7.38 2.40 24.03
CA ASP A 174 7.33 1.75 22.71
C ASP A 174 7.46 2.77 21.58
N PHE A 175 6.85 3.95 21.74
CA PHE A 175 7.02 5.06 20.81
C PHE A 175 8.48 5.54 20.75
N GLN A 176 9.14 5.71 21.89
CA GLN A 176 10.57 6.05 21.93
C GLN A 176 11.44 4.96 21.27
N ARG A 177 11.11 3.68 21.46
CA ARG A 177 11.84 2.57 20.81
C ARG A 177 11.67 2.59 19.29
N GLU A 178 10.45 2.78 18.80
CA GLU A 178 10.17 2.87 17.36
C GLU A 178 10.82 4.10 16.73
N LEU A 179 10.76 5.25 17.41
CA LEU A 179 11.43 6.47 16.99
C LEU A 179 12.94 6.25 16.89
N ALA A 180 13.58 5.69 17.91
CA ALA A 180 15.01 5.40 17.90
C ALA A 180 15.40 4.41 16.79
N ALA A 181 14.57 3.38 16.53
CA ALA A 181 14.79 2.44 15.44
C ALA A 181 14.69 3.13 14.07
N SER A 182 13.68 3.98 13.87
CA SER A 182 13.50 4.77 12.65
C SER A 182 14.66 5.74 12.44
N THR A 183 15.08 6.48 13.47
CA THR A 183 16.26 7.36 13.42
C THR A 183 17.52 6.60 13.01
N LYS A 184 17.74 5.40 13.57
CA LYS A 184 18.88 4.55 13.21
C LYS A 184 18.82 4.09 11.75
N GLN A 185 17.64 3.73 11.25
CA GLN A 185 17.45 3.37 9.84
C GLN A 185 17.71 4.56 8.91
N ILE A 186 17.22 5.75 9.26
CA ILE A 186 17.46 6.99 8.51
C ILE A 186 18.95 7.32 8.47
N GLN A 187 19.64 7.21 9.60
CA GLN A 187 21.10 7.43 9.68
C GLN A 187 21.88 6.44 8.81
N ALA A 188 21.51 5.15 8.85
CA ALA A 188 22.14 4.13 8.00
C ALA A 188 21.93 4.43 6.51
N LEU A 189 20.70 4.76 6.12
CA LEU A 189 20.39 5.11 4.73
C LEU A 189 21.11 6.39 4.29
N SER A 190 21.21 7.39 5.17
CA SER A 190 21.98 8.62 4.91
C SER A 190 23.45 8.32 4.67
N GLN A 191 24.04 7.42 5.46
CA GLN A 191 25.41 6.98 5.26
C GLN A 191 25.60 6.26 3.92
N ASP A 192 24.68 5.36 3.55
CA ASP A 192 24.71 4.66 2.26
C ASP A 192 24.60 5.63 1.09
N ILE A 193 23.74 6.65 1.20
CA ILE A 193 23.62 7.73 0.21
C ILE A 193 24.93 8.51 0.11
N LYS A 194 25.53 8.93 1.23
CA LYS A 194 26.81 9.67 1.25
C LYS A 194 27.95 8.87 0.59
N VAL A 195 28.04 7.57 0.89
CA VAL A 195 29.03 6.68 0.26
C VAL A 195 28.77 6.55 -1.23
N THR A 196 27.51 6.36 -1.63
CA THR A 196 27.13 6.24 -3.05
C THR A 196 27.44 7.53 -3.82
N ASP A 197 27.14 8.69 -3.26
CA ASP A 197 27.46 9.99 -3.84
C ASP A 197 28.98 10.19 -4.00
N ARG A 198 29.76 9.83 -2.97
CA ARG A 198 31.22 9.84 -3.05
C ARG A 198 31.75 8.92 -4.16
N ILE A 199 31.16 7.76 -4.38
CA ILE A 199 31.58 6.86 -5.48
C ILE A 199 31.24 7.50 -6.84
N LEU A 200 30.03 8.07 -6.97
CA LEU A 200 29.58 8.71 -8.21
C LEU A 200 30.40 9.96 -8.58
N THR A 201 30.86 10.73 -7.60
CA THR A 201 31.73 11.91 -7.85
C THR A 201 33.09 11.56 -8.43
N HIS A 202 33.54 10.30 -8.31
CA HIS A 202 34.79 9.83 -8.89
C HIS A 202 34.60 9.05 -10.20
N ASP A 203 33.35 8.77 -10.60
CA ASP A 203 33.02 8.09 -11.84
C ASP A 203 33.01 9.08 -13.02
N LYS A 204 33.99 8.94 -13.92
CA LYS A 204 34.16 9.82 -15.07
C LYS A 204 32.96 9.81 -16.02
N ASP A 205 32.26 8.69 -16.16
CA ASP A 205 31.11 8.60 -17.07
C ASP A 205 29.87 9.24 -16.45
N TYR A 206 29.70 9.11 -15.12
CA TYR A 206 28.69 9.85 -14.38
C TYR A 206 28.93 11.37 -14.43
N ILE A 207 30.17 11.83 -14.21
CA ILE A 207 30.52 13.26 -14.28
C ILE A 207 30.20 13.84 -15.66
N LYS A 208 30.56 13.14 -16.74
CA LYS A 208 30.22 13.54 -18.12
C LYS A 208 28.70 13.58 -18.34
N TYR A 209 27.97 12.58 -17.85
CA TYR A 209 26.51 12.53 -17.94
C TYR A 209 25.86 13.70 -17.18
N ALA A 210 26.29 13.97 -15.94
CA ALA A 210 25.79 15.05 -15.10
C ALA A 210 26.06 16.43 -15.73
N ALA A 211 27.25 16.66 -16.29
CA ALA A 211 27.56 17.89 -17.03
C ALA A 211 26.68 18.06 -18.27
N LYS A 212 26.41 16.98 -19.01
CA LYS A 212 25.50 16.99 -20.17
C LYS A 212 24.05 17.29 -19.78
N GLN A 213 23.57 16.76 -18.66
CA GLN A 213 22.24 17.04 -18.11
C GLN A 213 22.08 18.51 -17.70
N LYS A 214 23.08 19.10 -17.03
CA LYS A 214 23.08 20.53 -16.69
C LYS A 214 23.03 21.42 -17.94
N LYS A 215 23.78 21.05 -18.99
CA LYS A 215 23.76 21.76 -20.28
C LYS A 215 22.42 21.64 -21.02
N ASN A 216 21.79 20.46 -20.99
CA ASN A 216 20.47 20.28 -21.59
C ASN A 216 19.38 21.07 -20.84
N LYS A 217 19.40 21.11 -19.50
CA LYS A 217 18.47 21.94 -18.71
C LYS A 217 18.62 23.44 -18.99
N GLY A 218 19.83 23.92 -19.31
CA GLY A 218 20.06 25.31 -19.73
C GLY A 218 19.59 25.64 -21.15
N ALA A 219 19.39 24.64 -22.02
CA ALA A 219 18.94 24.82 -23.39
C ALA A 219 17.41 24.63 -23.57
N SER A 220 16.77 23.87 -22.69
CA SER A 220 15.31 23.65 -22.68
C SER A 220 14.66 24.48 -21.57
N GLY A 221 14.34 25.74 -21.87
CA GLY A 221 13.39 26.50 -21.06
C GLY A 221 11.99 25.87 -21.18
N GLY A 222 11.56 25.15 -20.14
CA GLY A 222 10.15 24.78 -19.93
C GLY A 222 9.84 23.27 -19.97
N GLY A 223 9.38 22.76 -18.81
CA GLY A 223 8.44 21.65 -18.74
C GLY A 223 9.03 20.23 -18.77
N GLY A 224 9.42 19.71 -17.62
CA GLY A 224 9.76 18.30 -17.45
C GLY A 224 10.44 18.03 -16.11
N ASP A 225 9.65 18.05 -15.04
CA ASP A 225 10.07 17.67 -13.69
C ASP A 225 10.46 16.18 -13.65
N LEU A 226 11.71 15.90 -14.00
CA LEU A 226 12.43 14.74 -13.52
C LEU A 226 12.93 15.14 -12.14
N GLY A 227 12.18 14.74 -11.10
CA GLY A 227 12.37 15.02 -9.67
C GLY A 227 13.69 14.54 -9.06
N LEU A 228 14.79 14.97 -9.66
CA LEU A 228 16.14 15.09 -9.10
C LEU A 228 16.39 16.58 -8.85
N GLY A 229 15.41 17.23 -8.22
CA GLY A 229 15.59 18.54 -7.63
C GLY A 229 16.45 18.37 -6.40
N ASP A 230 17.72 18.71 -6.55
CA ASP A 230 18.57 19.35 -5.53
C ASP A 230 18.10 19.15 -4.09
N MET A 231 18.20 17.92 -3.58
CA MET A 231 18.23 17.71 -2.13
C MET A 231 19.67 17.95 -1.72
N ASP A 232 19.97 19.21 -1.44
CA ASP A 232 21.13 19.58 -0.67
C ASP A 232 21.01 18.96 0.72
N TRP A 233 21.67 17.82 0.92
CA TRP A 233 21.66 17.08 2.18
C TRP A 233 22.65 17.65 3.22
N ASN A 234 23.27 18.81 2.95
CA ASN A 234 24.11 19.51 3.91
C ASN A 234 23.33 20.28 4.99
N VAL A 235 22.00 20.23 5.00
CA VAL A 235 21.17 20.95 5.98
C VAL A 235 21.36 20.46 7.44
N MET A 236 22.08 19.36 7.67
CA MET A 236 22.34 18.85 9.03
C MET A 236 23.72 19.23 9.62
N GLU A 237 24.53 20.07 8.97
CA GLU A 237 25.83 20.49 9.53
C GLU A 237 25.88 21.92 10.10
N GLU A 238 24.84 22.76 9.92
CA GLU A 238 24.91 24.17 10.36
C GLU A 238 24.28 24.50 11.73
N GLU A 239 23.69 23.53 12.45
CA GLU A 239 23.04 23.80 13.75
C GLU A 239 23.88 23.54 15.00
N ASP A 240 25.18 23.23 14.87
CA ASP A 240 26.07 22.95 16.02
C ASP A 240 27.33 23.84 16.08
N LEU A 241 27.26 25.04 15.49
CA LEU A 241 28.34 26.04 15.48
C LEU A 241 27.97 27.31 16.27
N MET A 242 27.34 27.13 17.44
CA MET A 242 27.13 28.20 18.45
C MET A 242 27.43 27.68 19.86
N ASN A 243 28.65 27.21 20.09
CA ASN A 243 29.21 27.19 21.44
C ASN A 243 30.75 27.20 21.41
N GLY A 244 31.35 28.24 21.98
CA GLY A 244 32.78 28.24 22.32
C GLY A 244 33.60 29.39 21.75
N GLY A 245 33.31 30.61 22.19
CA GLY A 245 34.26 31.73 22.14
C GLY A 245 34.24 32.43 23.50
N PHE A 246 35.34 32.27 24.25
CA PHE A 246 35.61 32.89 25.54
C PHE A 246 35.55 34.43 25.50
#